data_AF-A0A9W8D5N0-F1
#
_entry.id   AF-A0A9W8D5N0-F1
#
_cell.length_a   1.000
_cell.length_b   1.000
_cell.length_c   1.000
_cell.angle_alpha   90.00
_cell.angle_beta   90.00
_cell.angle_gamma   90.00
#
_symmetry.space_group_name_H-M   'P 1'
#
loop_
_entity.id
_entity.type
_entity.pdbx_description
1 polymer ?
#
loop_
_entity_poly.entity_id
_entity_poly.type
_entity_poly.pdbx_seq_one_letter_code
_entity_poly.pdbx_strand_id
1 'polypeptide(L)' 'MPRGVPVATVAINNADNAALLAVRIIGASCPTYLDAMVKYMDDMRVSVEKKIERLDVAGWKDY' A
#
# COMPACT_ATOMS: atom_id res chain seq x y z
N MET A 1 -12.96 14.09 -16.42
CA MET A 1 -12.53 13.17 -17.48
C MET A 1 -13.63 13.08 -18.54
N PRO A 2 -13.38 13.53 -19.78
CA PRO A 2 -14.34 13.33 -20.86
C PRO A 2 -14.46 11.85 -21.23
N ARG A 3 -15.54 11.47 -21.91
CA ARG A 3 -15.74 10.09 -22.40
C ARG A 3 -14.57 9.68 -23.31
N GLY A 4 -14.06 8.47 -23.10
CA GLY A 4 -12.95 7.91 -23.89
C GLY A 4 -11.54 8.18 -23.35
N VAL A 5 -11.38 9.03 -22.33
CA VAL A 5 -10.08 9.33 -21.72
C VAL A 5 -10.11 8.94 -20.24
N PRO A 6 -9.64 7.74 -19.87
CA PRO A 6 -9.62 7.30 -18.48
C PRO A 6 -8.45 7.91 -17.71
N VAL A 7 -8.64 8.18 -16.42
CA VAL A 7 -7.58 8.50 -15.45
C VAL A 7 -7.84 7.71 -14.18
N ALA A 8 -6.82 7.00 -13.72
CA ALA A 8 -6.85 6.34 -12.42
C ALA A 8 -6.54 7.38 -11.33
N THR A 9 -7.59 7.89 -10.68
CA THR A 9 -7.48 8.94 -9.66
C THR A 9 -7.14 8.30 -8.31
N VAL A 10 -6.24 8.92 -7.55
CA VAL A 10 -5.90 8.56 -6.17
C VAL A 10 -6.29 9.67 -5.19
N ALA A 11 -6.12 9.44 -3.89
CA ALA A 11 -6.43 10.44 -2.86
C ALA A 11 -5.56 11.71 -2.98
N ILE A 12 -6.11 12.84 -2.51
CA ILE A 12 -5.41 14.14 -2.47
C ILE A 12 -4.13 13.99 -1.63
N ASN A 13 -3.02 14.59 -2.10
CA ASN A 13 -1.70 14.52 -1.48
C ASN A 13 -1.18 13.08 -1.25
N ASN A 14 -1.63 12.11 -2.04
CA ASN A 14 -1.25 10.71 -1.88
C ASN A 14 -0.46 10.20 -3.09
N ALA A 15 0.74 10.73 -3.26
CA ALA A 15 1.67 10.32 -4.31
C ALA A 15 2.13 8.86 -4.13
N ASP A 16 2.25 8.40 -2.89
CA ASP A 16 2.65 7.02 -2.58
C ASP A 16 1.67 6.01 -3.17
N ASN A 17 0.36 6.22 -3.03
CA ASN A 17 -0.63 5.34 -3.64
C ASN A 17 -0.64 5.43 -5.16
N ALA A 18 -0.30 6.58 -5.77
CA ALA A 18 -0.10 6.67 -7.21
C ALA A 18 1.10 5.82 -7.66
N ALA A 19 2.20 5.88 -6.93
CA ALA A 19 3.39 5.06 -7.21
C ALA A 19 3.10 3.56 -7.05
N LEU A 20 2.43 3.16 -5.97
CA LEU A 20 2.03 1.76 -5.75
C LEU A 20 1.06 1.26 -6.83
N LEU A 21 0.15 2.11 -7.30
CA LEU A 21 -0.71 1.78 -8.44
C LEU A 21 0.11 1.56 -9.72
N ALA A 22 1.11 2.41 -9.99
CA ALA A 22 2.00 2.23 -11.13
C ALA A 22 2.80 0.91 -11.03
N VAL A 23 3.33 0.59 -9.86
CA VAL A 23 4.03 -0.69 -9.60
C VAL A 23 3.10 -1.88 -9.86
N ARG A 24 1.83 -1.80 -9.45
CA ARG A 24 0.84 -2.86 -9.74
C ARG A 24 0.57 -3.03 -11.24
N ILE A 25 0.49 -1.92 -11.99
CA ILE A 25 0.32 -1.97 -13.46
C ILE A 25 1.55 -2.61 -14.11
N ILE A 26 2.76 -2.21 -13.74
CA ILE A 26 4.00 -2.77 -14.28
C ILE A 26 4.16 -4.24 -13.88
N GLY A 27 3.85 -4.57 -12.63
CA GLY A 27 3.92 -5.91 -12.06
C GLY A 27 3.03 -6.93 -12.77
N ALA A 28 1.95 -6.47 -13.43
CA ALA A 28 1.11 -7.34 -14.25
C ALA A 28 1.86 -8.02 -15.42
N SER A 29 3.00 -7.46 -15.83
CA SER A 29 3.84 -8.03 -16.89
C SER A 29 5.31 -8.19 -16.49
N CYS A 30 5.67 -7.85 -15.25
CA CYS A 30 7.04 -7.92 -14.75
C CYS A 30 7.07 -8.58 -13.36
N PRO A 31 7.40 -9.89 -13.29
CA PRO A 31 7.34 -10.66 -12.05
C PRO A 31 8.12 -10.06 -10.88
N THR A 32 9.26 -9.42 -11.14
CA THR A 32 10.08 -8.80 -10.09
C THR A 32 9.34 -7.70 -9.33
N TYR A 33 8.55 -6.88 -10.02
CA TYR A 33 7.74 -5.84 -9.39
C TYR A 33 6.50 -6.41 -8.70
N LEU A 34 5.95 -7.50 -9.21
CA LEU A 34 4.87 -8.22 -8.54
C LEU A 34 5.34 -8.79 -7.20
N ASP A 35 6.49 -9.47 -7.18
CA ASP A 35 7.07 -10.04 -5.97
C ASP A 35 7.41 -8.95 -4.95
N ALA A 36 7.97 -7.83 -5.41
CA ALA A 36 8.21 -6.66 -4.56
C ALA A 36 6.92 -6.08 -3.96
N MET A 37 5.83 -6.03 -4.74
CA MET A 37 4.52 -5.56 -4.28
C MET A 37 3.91 -6.53 -3.26
N VAL A 38 4.04 -7.84 -3.46
CA VAL A 38 3.60 -8.87 -2.49
C VAL A 38 4.36 -8.70 -1.18
N LYS A 39 5.68 -8.56 -1.25
CA LYS A 39 6.53 -8.33 -0.07
C LYS A 39 6.11 -7.05 0.67
N TYR A 40 5.88 -5.95 -0.05
CA TYR A 40 5.45 -4.69 0.55
C TYR A 40 4.11 -4.84 1.30
N MET A 41 3.17 -5.60 0.75
CA MET A 41 1.89 -5.88 1.43
C MET A 41 2.07 -6.72 2.69
N ASP A 42 2.95 -7.72 2.68
CA ASP A 42 3.24 -8.55 3.85
C ASP A 42 3.96 -7.76 4.95
N ASP A 43 4.95 -6.94 4.58
CA ASP A 43 5.64 -6.04 5.51
C ASP A 43 4.65 -5.08 6.18
N MET A 44 3.67 -4.56 5.43
CA MET A 44 2.61 -3.71 5.98
C MET A 44 1.74 -4.45 6.99
N ARG A 45 1.33 -5.68 6.68
CA ARG A 45 0.58 -6.55 7.60
C ARG A 45 1.37 -6.76 8.90
N VAL A 46 2.63 -7.18 8.80
CA VAL A 46 3.51 -7.40 9.95
C VAL A 46 3.69 -6.12 10.77
N SER A 47 3.76 -4.95 10.12
CA SER A 47 3.86 -3.67 10.83
C SER A 47 2.62 -3.36 11.67
N VAL A 48 1.42 -3.73 11.18
CA VAL A 48 0.16 -3.56 11.90
C VAL A 48 0.05 -4.56 13.04
N GLU A 49 0.46 -5.81 12.83
CA GLU A 49 0.49 -6.84 13.89
C GLU A 49 1.37 -6.40 15.07
N LYS A 50 2.58 -5.92 14.81
CA LYS A 50 3.47 -5.36 15.85
C LYS A 50 2.85 -4.16 16.57
N LYS A 51 2.12 -3.33 15.83
CA LYS A 51 1.39 -2.19 16.38
C LYS A 51 0.27 -2.66 17.31
N ILE A 52 -0.43 -3.74 16.98
CA ILE A 52 -1.46 -4.34 17.83
C ILE A 52 -0.84 -4.93 19.10
N GLU A 53 0.23 -5.72 18.98
CA GLU A 53 0.93 -6.29 20.15
C GLU A 53 1.37 -5.22 21.15
N ARG A 54 1.93 -4.11 20.64
CA ARG A 54 2.31 -2.97 21.50
C ARG A 54 1.09 -2.32 22.16
N LEU A 55 -0.03 -2.21 21.44
CA LEU A 55 -1.26 -1.64 21.98
C LEU A 55 -1.86 -2.53 23.07
N ASP A 56 -1.79 -3.86 22.92
CA ASP A 56 -2.28 -4.82 23.91
C ASP A 56 -1.48 -4.78 25.21
N VAL A 57 -0.15 -4.60 25.12
CA VAL A 57 0.73 -4.55 26.29
C VAL A 57 0.71 -3.19 26.99
N ALA A 58 0.81 -2.10 26.24
CA ALA A 58 0.88 -0.75 26.80
C ALA A 58 -0.51 -0.17 27.15
N GLY A 59 -1.57 -0.66 26.50
CA GLY A 59 -2.89 -0.05 26.55
C GLY A 59 -2.95 1.27 25.76
N TRP A 60 -4.16 1.70 25.40
CA TRP A 60 -4.37 2.85 24.51
C TRP A 60 -3.87 4.20 25.07
N LYS A 61 -3.73 4.32 26.39
CA LYS A 61 -3.27 5.56 27.03
C LYS A 61 -1.78 5.78 26.86
N ASP A 62 -1.01 4.70 26.78
CA ASP A 62 0.46 4.73 26.72
C ASP A 62 1.00 4.26 25.35
N TYR A 63 0.12 4.18 24.33
CA TYR A 63 0.45 3.73 22.97
C TYR A 63 1.13 4.81 22.12
#